data_AF-A0A4R1YQX8-F1
#
_entry.id   AF-A0A4R1YQX8-F1
#
_cell.length_a   1.000
_cell.length_b   1.000
_cell.length_c   1.000
_cell.angle_alpha   90.00
_cell.angle_beta   90.00
_cell.angle_gamma   90.00
#
_symmetry.space_group_name_H-M   'P 1'
#
loop_
_entity.id
_entity.type
_entity.pdbx_description
1 polymer ?
#
loop_
_entity_poly.entity_id
_entity_poly.type
_entity_poly.pdbx_seq_one_letter_code
_entity_poly.pdbx_strand_id
1 'polypeptide(L)'
;MPNRHPAATGAIIALMLGTPLPLAAQDGASTDNDFALACAFDRECHEAEPCTDADFALDVTGRVGGMGAGTMLARVVLSSVSGDVDAFGTLDGGTMFLQGGDGASRSYLVVTNGAARYTLHMAEGPTVVTYHGTCE
;
A
#
# COMPACT_ATOMS: atom_id res chain seq x y z
N MET A 1 -69.60 41.87 12.76
CA MET A 1 -69.70 42.26 11.32
C MET A 1 -68.42 42.97 10.94
N PRO A 2 -67.86 42.85 9.72
CA PRO A 2 -67.77 41.77 8.73
C PRO A 2 -66.33 41.17 8.71
N ASN A 3 -66.13 39.89 8.39
CA ASN A 3 -65.91 39.37 7.03
C ASN A 3 -64.65 39.91 6.32
N ARG A 4 -63.62 39.05 6.13
CA ARG A 4 -62.69 38.99 4.97
C ARG A 4 -61.61 37.90 5.16
N HIS A 5 -61.81 36.76 4.50
CA HIS A 5 -60.75 36.02 3.80
C HIS A 5 -60.82 36.44 2.31
N PRO A 6 -59.88 36.10 1.38
CA PRO A 6 -58.57 35.42 1.47
C PRO A 6 -57.44 36.07 0.62
N ALA A 7 -56.20 35.60 0.74
CA ALA A 7 -55.20 35.50 -0.35
C ALA A 7 -54.11 34.53 0.14
N ALA A 8 -54.11 33.26 -0.26
CA ALA A 8 -53.56 32.73 -1.51
C ALA A 8 -52.06 33.07 -1.68
N THR A 9 -51.20 32.20 -1.14
CA THR A 9 -49.79 32.13 -1.55
C THR A 9 -49.42 30.66 -1.70
N GLY A 10 -49.21 30.25 -2.95
CA GLY A 10 -48.76 28.90 -3.29
C GLY A 10 -47.32 28.66 -2.86
N ALA A 11 -47.02 27.40 -2.56
CA ALA A 11 -45.66 26.90 -2.51
C ALA A 11 -45.59 25.71 -3.45
N ILE A 12 -44.96 25.93 -4.61
CA ILE A 12 -44.62 24.90 -5.59
C ILE A 12 -43.50 24.06 -4.96
N ILE A 13 -43.79 22.80 -4.66
CA ILE A 13 -42.79 21.79 -4.28
C ILE A 13 -42.10 21.35 -5.57
N ALA A 14 -40.87 21.82 -5.78
CA ALA A 14 -40.01 21.31 -6.84
C ALA A 14 -39.42 19.97 -6.39
N LEU A 15 -39.94 18.87 -6.94
CA LEU A 15 -39.27 17.55 -6.89
C LEU A 15 -37.98 17.63 -7.70
N MET A 16 -36.83 17.69 -7.01
CA MET A 16 -35.53 17.42 -7.62
C MET A 16 -35.37 15.90 -7.76
N LEU A 17 -35.74 15.37 -8.92
CA LEU A 17 -35.34 14.03 -9.37
C LEU A 17 -33.85 14.05 -9.71
N GLY A 18 -32.99 13.84 -8.70
CA GLY A 18 -31.57 13.62 -8.91
C GLY A 18 -31.35 12.24 -9.52
N THR A 19 -30.93 12.18 -10.77
CA THR A 19 -30.40 10.95 -11.38
C THR A 19 -29.16 10.49 -10.59
N PRO A 20 -29.06 9.24 -10.13
CA PRO A 20 -27.83 8.75 -9.53
C PRO A 20 -26.73 8.80 -10.59
N LEU A 21 -25.70 9.61 -10.35
CA LEU A 21 -24.49 9.57 -11.15
C LEU A 21 -23.93 8.15 -11.09
N PRO A 22 -23.61 7.52 -12.23
CA PRO A 22 -22.90 6.25 -12.20
C PRO A 22 -21.53 6.52 -11.56
N LEU A 23 -21.28 5.85 -10.45
CA LEU A 23 -19.95 5.77 -9.85
C LEU A 23 -19.06 5.00 -10.84
N ALA A 24 -18.52 5.70 -11.83
CA ALA A 24 -17.46 5.16 -12.65
C ALA A 24 -16.33 4.78 -11.68
N ALA A 25 -16.01 3.48 -11.64
CA ALA A 25 -14.85 2.97 -10.95
C ALA A 25 -13.65 3.85 -11.35
N GLN A 26 -13.05 4.51 -10.37
CA GLN A 26 -11.80 5.23 -10.58
C GLN A 26 -10.73 4.17 -10.73
N ASP A 27 -10.57 3.64 -11.95
CA ASP A 27 -9.36 2.94 -12.33
C ASP A 27 -8.23 3.94 -12.13
N GLY A 28 -7.45 3.74 -11.06
CA GLY A 28 -6.38 4.63 -10.66
C GLY A 28 -5.39 4.76 -11.80
N ALA A 29 -5.46 5.87 -12.53
CA ALA A 29 -4.51 6.17 -13.59
C ALA A 29 -3.10 6.16 -12.98
N SER A 30 -2.23 5.29 -13.51
CA SER A 30 -0.81 5.28 -13.17
C SER A 30 -0.21 6.65 -13.48
N THR A 31 0.38 7.26 -12.48
CA THR A 31 1.15 8.51 -12.56
C THR A 31 2.63 8.20 -12.80
N ASP A 32 3.42 9.17 -13.26
CA ASP A 32 4.87 9.03 -13.46
C ASP A 32 5.66 8.64 -12.18
N ASN A 33 5.00 8.66 -11.02
CA ASN A 33 5.58 8.31 -9.73
C ASN A 33 5.24 6.88 -9.27
N ASP A 34 4.45 6.14 -10.05
CA ASP A 34 4.11 4.77 -9.75
C ASP A 34 5.23 3.82 -10.23
N PHE A 35 5.46 2.75 -9.48
CA PHE A 35 6.47 1.75 -9.80
C PHE A 35 5.99 0.35 -9.40
N ALA A 36 6.61 -0.65 -10.01
CA ALA A 36 6.46 -2.06 -9.64
C ALA A 36 7.83 -2.73 -9.62
N LEU A 37 8.03 -3.67 -8.71
CA LEU A 37 9.20 -4.56 -8.65
C LEU A 37 8.71 -5.98 -8.42
N ALA A 38 9.31 -6.94 -9.10
CA ALA A 38 9.11 -8.36 -8.83
C ALA A 38 10.32 -8.86 -8.03
N CYS A 39 10.09 -9.36 -6.82
CA CYS A 39 11.14 -9.88 -5.95
C CYS A 39 11.06 -11.41 -5.85
N ALA A 40 12.18 -12.08 -6.08
CA ALA A 40 12.34 -13.52 -5.91
C ALA A 40 13.40 -13.80 -4.84
N PHE A 41 13.07 -14.69 -3.89
CA PHE A 41 13.91 -15.05 -2.77
C PHE A 41 14.22 -16.54 -2.80
N ASP A 42 15.51 -16.85 -2.88
CA ASP A 42 16.04 -18.20 -3.04
C ASP A 42 16.59 -18.78 -1.74
N ARG A 43 16.73 -17.97 -0.68
CA ARG A 43 17.16 -18.42 0.64
C ARG A 43 16.31 -17.86 1.76
N GLU A 44 15.98 -18.72 2.71
CA GLU A 44 15.29 -18.41 3.96
C GLU A 44 16.18 -18.76 5.15
N CYS A 45 16.28 -17.85 6.10
CA CYS A 45 17.04 -18.02 7.35
C CYS A 45 16.11 -17.75 8.53
N HIS A 46 15.98 -18.71 9.44
CA HIS A 46 15.24 -18.56 10.68
C HIS A 46 16.20 -18.19 11.80
N GLU A 47 16.09 -16.96 12.33
CA GLU A 47 16.90 -16.51 13.48
C GLU A 47 18.41 -16.81 13.32
N ALA A 48 18.95 -17.70 14.16
CA ALA A 48 20.35 -18.10 14.17
C ALA A 48 20.62 -19.43 13.44
N GLU A 49 19.59 -20.03 12.84
CA GLU A 49 19.71 -21.28 12.09
C GLU A 49 20.38 -21.05 10.73
N PRO A 50 21.10 -22.06 10.20
CA PRO A 50 21.62 -21.99 8.84
C PRO A 50 20.48 -21.75 7.84
N CYS A 51 20.73 -20.86 6.87
CA CYS A 51 19.76 -20.63 5.81
C CYS A 51 19.55 -21.89 4.97
N THR A 52 18.32 -22.06 4.49
CA THR A 52 17.91 -23.14 3.60
C THR A 52 17.39 -22.56 2.29
N ASP A 53 17.23 -23.41 1.28
CA ASP A 53 16.65 -23.01 -0.01
C ASP A 53 15.18 -22.58 0.18
N ALA A 54 14.77 -21.55 -0.54
CA ALA A 54 13.42 -21.02 -0.54
C ALA A 54 12.91 -20.83 -1.97
N ASP A 55 11.59 -20.77 -2.10
CA ASP A 55 10.89 -20.37 -3.32
C ASP A 55 9.77 -19.41 -2.90
N PHE A 56 10.17 -18.21 -2.47
CA PHE A 56 9.27 -17.17 -2.00
C PHE A 56 9.34 -15.97 -2.94
N ALA A 57 8.19 -15.42 -3.28
CA ALA A 57 8.06 -14.28 -4.17
C ALA A 57 7.24 -13.15 -3.52
N LEU A 58 7.61 -11.92 -3.85
CA LEU A 58 6.93 -10.72 -3.39
C LEU A 58 6.80 -9.73 -4.55
N ASP A 59 5.57 -9.37 -4.89
CA ASP A 59 5.29 -8.27 -5.82
C ASP A 59 5.18 -6.97 -5.04
N VAL A 60 6.01 -5.99 -5.38
CA VAL A 60 6.01 -4.65 -4.77
C VAL A 60 5.38 -3.70 -5.75
N THR A 61 4.23 -3.13 -5.41
CA THR A 61 3.61 -2.06 -6.22
C THR A 61 3.44 -0.82 -5.37
N GLY A 62 3.70 0.36 -5.92
CA GLY A 62 3.54 1.55 -5.12
C GLY A 62 3.84 2.84 -5.83
N ARG A 63 3.92 3.89 -5.02
CA ARG A 63 4.16 5.26 -5.44
C ARG A 63 5.27 5.88 -4.64
N VAL A 64 6.13 6.63 -5.30
CA VAL A 64 7.10 7.51 -4.65
C VAL A 64 6.65 8.98 -4.63
N GLY A 65 7.14 9.75 -3.67
CA GLY A 65 6.90 11.18 -3.59
C GLY A 65 8.07 11.89 -2.93
N GLY A 66 8.51 13.02 -3.47
CA GLY A 66 9.66 13.75 -2.96
C GLY A 66 9.48 14.21 -1.52
N MET A 67 10.49 13.95 -0.68
CA MET A 67 10.58 14.41 0.70
C MET A 67 11.61 15.54 0.90
N GLY A 68 12.43 15.80 -0.14
CA GLY A 68 13.51 16.79 -0.13
C GLY A 68 14.90 16.13 -0.12
N ALA A 69 15.95 16.91 -0.46
CA ALA A 69 17.35 16.49 -0.40
C ALA A 69 17.72 15.18 -1.15
N GLY A 70 16.96 14.80 -2.18
CA GLY A 70 17.18 13.56 -2.94
C GLY A 70 16.48 12.33 -2.37
N THR A 71 15.88 12.44 -1.18
CA THR A 71 15.08 11.39 -0.56
C THR A 71 13.63 11.45 -1.03
N MET A 72 13.06 10.28 -1.32
CA MET A 72 11.64 10.09 -1.62
C MET A 72 10.99 9.23 -0.54
N LEU A 73 9.72 9.49 -0.23
CA LEU A 73 8.84 8.56 0.46
C LEU A 73 8.28 7.56 -0.53
N ALA A 74 8.20 6.30 -0.12
CA ALA A 74 7.47 5.26 -0.82
C ALA A 74 6.24 4.85 -0.01
N ARG A 75 5.10 4.69 -0.67
CA ARG A 75 3.92 3.97 -0.16
C ARG A 75 3.67 2.82 -1.11
N VAL A 76 3.63 1.61 -0.57
CA VAL A 76 3.60 0.38 -1.38
C VAL A 76 2.64 -0.63 -0.79
N VAL A 77 2.23 -1.58 -1.63
CA VAL A 77 1.65 -2.86 -1.25
C VAL A 77 2.70 -3.93 -1.56
N LEU A 78 3.01 -4.75 -0.55
CA LEU A 78 3.81 -5.96 -0.70
C LEU A 78 2.84 -7.14 -0.83
N SER A 79 2.81 -7.79 -1.99
CA SER A 79 1.85 -8.86 -2.28
C SER A 79 2.59 -10.19 -2.32
N SER A 80 2.05 -11.20 -1.65
CA SER A 80 2.61 -12.56 -1.63
C SER A 80 1.49 -13.60 -1.62
N VAL A 81 1.86 -14.88 -1.67
CA VAL A 81 0.89 -15.98 -1.48
C VAL A 81 0.20 -15.95 -0.11
N SER A 82 0.80 -15.28 0.88
CA SER A 82 0.27 -15.12 2.24
C SER A 82 -0.70 -13.93 2.36
N GLY A 83 -0.84 -13.12 1.31
CA GLY A 83 -1.66 -11.91 1.27
C GLY A 83 -0.85 -10.63 1.13
N ASP A 84 -1.57 -9.52 1.23
CA ASP A 84 -1.07 -8.18 0.98
C ASP A 84 -0.70 -7.46 2.27
N VAL A 85 0.39 -6.70 2.22
CA VAL A 85 0.87 -5.86 3.31
C VAL A 85 1.04 -4.43 2.83
N ASP A 86 0.24 -3.52 3.38
CA ASP A 86 0.48 -2.09 3.26
C ASP A 86 1.80 -1.73 3.94
N ALA A 87 2.70 -1.10 3.19
CA ALA A 87 4.01 -0.68 3.68
C ALA A 87 4.35 0.74 3.22
N PHE A 88 5.29 1.35 3.93
CA PHE A 88 5.83 2.65 3.61
C PHE A 88 7.32 2.71 3.95
N GLY A 89 8.01 3.70 3.40
CA GLY A 89 9.39 3.96 3.78
C GLY A 89 10.06 4.96 2.86
N THR A 90 11.34 4.77 2.59
CA THR A 90 12.15 5.75 1.86
C THR A 90 12.91 5.13 0.72
N LEU A 91 13.08 5.90 -0.36
CA LEU A 91 14.01 5.64 -1.45
C LEU A 91 15.06 6.77 -1.44
N ASP A 92 16.31 6.40 -1.24
CA ASP A 92 17.46 7.32 -1.27
C ASP A 92 18.71 6.59 -1.76
N GLY A 93 19.51 7.25 -2.60
CA GLY A 93 20.78 6.69 -3.09
C GLY A 93 20.67 5.30 -3.74
N GLY A 94 19.54 4.98 -4.40
CA GLY A 94 19.29 3.66 -5.00
C GLY A 94 18.98 2.54 -4.00
N THR A 95 18.75 2.89 -2.73
CA THR A 95 18.29 1.98 -1.69
C THR A 95 16.88 2.33 -1.26
N MET A 96 16.01 1.32 -1.29
CA MET A 96 14.65 1.40 -0.79
C MET A 96 14.55 0.63 0.54
N PHE A 97 14.08 1.29 1.58
CA PHE A 97 13.69 0.68 2.85
C PHE A 97 12.18 0.78 2.99
N LEU A 98 11.52 -0.34 3.24
CA LEU A 98 10.06 -0.43 3.40
C LEU A 98 9.73 -1.17 4.68
N GLN A 99 8.67 -0.75 5.35
CA GLN A 99 8.15 -1.39 6.55
C GLN A 99 6.63 -1.37 6.55
N GLY A 100 6.03 -2.46 7.00
CA GLY A 100 4.59 -2.66 7.00
C GLY A 100 4.15 -3.76 7.98
N GLY A 101 2.94 -4.24 7.81
CA GLY A 101 2.35 -5.32 8.61
C GLY A 101 1.45 -4.82 9.72
N ASP A 102 1.07 -5.72 10.61
CA ASP A 102 0.02 -5.54 11.60
C ASP A 102 0.53 -5.73 13.04
N GLY A 103 -0.36 -6.13 13.95
CA GLY A 103 -0.05 -6.38 15.35
C GLY A 103 0.58 -7.75 15.63
N ALA A 104 0.51 -8.69 14.68
CA ALA A 104 1.07 -10.04 14.81
C ALA A 104 2.46 -10.14 14.16
N SER A 105 2.68 -9.40 13.07
CA SER A 105 3.98 -9.38 12.39
C SER A 105 4.32 -8.04 11.77
N ARG A 106 5.62 -7.74 11.67
CA ARG A 106 6.16 -6.61 10.93
C ARG A 106 7.01 -7.08 9.77
N SER A 107 6.64 -6.62 8.58
CA SER A 107 7.38 -6.82 7.34
C SER A 107 8.39 -5.71 7.16
N TYR A 108 9.62 -6.06 6.79
CA TYR A 108 10.65 -5.13 6.37
C TYR A 108 11.25 -5.60 5.05
N LEU A 109 11.27 -4.73 4.04
CA LEU A 109 11.93 -5.02 2.77
C LEU A 109 13.02 -3.97 2.54
N VAL A 110 14.22 -4.44 2.23
CA VAL A 110 15.33 -3.59 1.77
C VAL A 110 15.71 -4.03 0.37
N VAL A 111 15.75 -3.08 -0.56
CA VAL A 111 16.22 -3.30 -1.93
C VAL A 111 17.33 -2.31 -2.23
N THR A 112 18.52 -2.79 -2.60
CA THR A 112 19.67 -1.95 -2.99
C THR A 112 20.25 -2.50 -4.28
N ASN A 113 20.16 -1.73 -5.36
CA ASN A 113 20.70 -2.12 -6.68
C ASN A 113 20.27 -3.53 -7.11
N GLY A 114 18.99 -3.86 -6.92
CA GLY A 114 18.41 -5.17 -7.25
C GLY A 114 18.64 -6.27 -6.20
N ALA A 115 19.59 -6.14 -5.27
CA ALA A 115 19.71 -7.06 -4.14
C ALA A 115 18.59 -6.81 -3.13
N ALA A 116 17.90 -7.86 -2.70
CA ALA A 116 16.74 -7.78 -1.83
C ALA A 116 16.94 -8.57 -0.53
N ARG A 117 16.44 -8.01 0.56
CA ARG A 117 16.32 -8.69 1.84
C ARG A 117 14.97 -8.37 2.46
N TYR A 118 14.17 -9.40 2.65
CA TYR A 118 12.86 -9.30 3.26
C TYR A 118 12.89 -9.97 4.63
N THR A 119 12.47 -9.28 5.69
CA THR A 119 12.38 -9.84 7.03
C THR A 119 10.98 -9.73 7.59
N LEU A 120 10.54 -10.82 8.23
CA LEU A 120 9.29 -10.90 8.97
C LEU A 120 9.63 -11.00 10.45
N HIS A 121 9.27 -9.99 11.23
CA HIS A 121 9.44 -9.96 12.68
C HIS A 121 8.11 -10.30 13.34
N MET A 122 8.04 -11.40 14.07
CA MET A 122 6.84 -11.78 14.81
C MET A 122 6.73 -10.95 16.10
N ALA A 123 5.51 -10.58 16.48
CA ALA A 123 5.27 -9.82 17.71
C ALA A 123 5.48 -10.68 18.97
N GLU A 124 5.27 -12.00 18.85
CA GLU A 124 5.46 -12.95 19.93
C GLU A 124 6.71 -13.80 19.69
N GLY A 125 7.55 -13.90 20.73
CA GLY A 125 8.79 -14.68 20.69
C GLY A 125 9.96 -13.99 19.97
N PRO A 126 11.19 -14.52 20.11
CA PRO A 126 12.33 -14.10 19.31
C PRO A 126 12.25 -14.80 17.95
N THR A 127 11.30 -14.37 17.10
CA THR A 127 11.11 -15.01 15.79
C THR A 127 11.15 -13.99 14.66
N VAL A 128 12.22 -14.10 13.89
CA VAL A 128 12.54 -13.34 12.71
C VAL A 128 12.90 -14.32 11.61
N VAL A 129 12.16 -14.25 10.51
CA VAL A 129 12.47 -14.97 9.28
C VAL A 129 13.07 -13.97 8.30
N THR A 130 14.25 -14.28 7.77
CA THR A 130 14.93 -13.44 6.77
C THR A 130 15.03 -14.18 5.45
N TYR A 131 14.55 -13.54 4.40
CA TYR A 131 14.68 -13.98 3.02
C TYR A 131 15.73 -13.15 2.30
N HIS A 132 16.59 -13.81 1.54
CA HIS A 132 17.58 -13.19 0.66
C HIS A 132 17.23 -13.47 -0.79
N GLY A 133 17.40 -12.47 -1.64
CA GLY A 133 16.98 -12.58 -3.03
C GLY A 133 17.32 -11.36 -3.85
N THR A 134 16.57 -11.16 -4.93
CA THR A 134 16.69 -10.02 -5.84
C THR A 134 15.34 -9.47 -6.24
N CYS A 135 15.28 -8.18 -6.58
CA CYS A 135 14.13 -7.56 -7.22
C CYS A 135 14.53 -6.95 -8.58
N GLU A 136 13.64 -7.02 -9.56
CA GLU A 136 13.78 -6.42 -10.90
C GLU A 136 12.59 -5.54 -11.31
#